data_AF-A0A0C2XGV7-F1
#
_entry.id   AF-A0A0C2XGV7-F1
#
_cell.length_a   1.000
_cell.length_b   1.000
_cell.length_c   1.000
_cell.angle_alpha   90.00
_cell.angle_beta   90.00
_cell.angle_gamma   90.00
#
_symmetry.space_group_name_H-M   'P 1'
#
loop_
_entity.id
_entity.type
_entity.pdbx_description
1 polymer ?
#
loop_
_entity_poly.entity_id
_entity_poly.type
_entity_poly.pdbx_seq_one_letter_code
_entity_poly.pdbx_strand_id
1 'polypeptide(L)'
;MQAAQVATAAQIQLLTQLITAQNAPALPRPCLPKVAEPIAFDGKMDDVESFITSCTLYINARASEFGDQETKILWVMSYCNKGMARDWRKIEVQKVNDGTSELELVEQLYDEICQRFGDTDRMATKILKLRTMKQGNKTAMEHVQDFQK
;
A
#
# COMPACT_ATOMS: atom_id res chain seq x y z
N MET A 1 4.80 39.80 -56.17
CA MET A 1 3.75 39.54 -55.15
C MET A 1 3.70 38.07 -54.68
N GLN A 2 4.79 37.30 -54.81
CA GLN A 2 4.76 35.85 -54.53
C GLN A 2 5.40 35.46 -53.18
N ALA A 3 6.20 36.35 -52.56
CA ALA A 3 6.90 36.07 -51.31
C ALA A 3 6.03 36.20 -50.04
N ALA A 4 5.01 37.07 -50.05
CA ALA A 4 4.17 37.32 -48.87
C ALA A 4 3.15 36.20 -48.58
N GLN A 5 2.81 35.39 -49.60
CA GLN A 5 1.83 34.30 -49.48
C GLN A 5 2.45 33.00 -48.93
N VAL A 6 3.78 32.86 -49.03
CA VAL A 6 4.51 31.67 -48.54
C VAL A 6 4.79 31.77 -47.04
N ALA A 7 5.02 32.98 -46.52
CA ALA A 7 5.28 33.22 -45.10
C ALA A 7 4.07 32.90 -44.20
N THR A 8 2.84 33.17 -44.67
CA THR A 8 1.60 32.85 -43.94
C THR A 8 1.28 31.36 -43.94
N ALA A 9 1.58 30.63 -45.03
CA ALA A 9 1.37 29.19 -45.08
C ALA A 9 2.25 28.42 -44.08
N ALA A 10 3.51 28.83 -43.94
CA ALA A 10 4.43 28.23 -42.97
C ALA A 10 4.02 28.46 -41.51
N GLN A 11 3.51 29.66 -41.18
CA GLN A 11 2.97 29.96 -39.85
C GLN A 11 1.72 29.14 -39.51
N ILE A 12 0.82 28.95 -40.48
CA ILE A 12 -0.39 28.13 -40.28
C ILE A 12 -0.01 26.66 -40.05
N GLN A 13 1.00 26.14 -40.75
CA GLN A 13 1.48 24.76 -40.54
C GLN A 13 2.11 24.58 -39.15
N LEU A 14 2.87 25.56 -38.67
CA LEU A 14 3.47 25.51 -37.32
C LEU A 14 2.40 25.54 -36.22
N LEU A 15 1.39 26.40 -36.36
CA LEU A 15 0.24 26.45 -35.45
C LEU A 15 -0.55 25.14 -35.46
N THR A 16 -0.75 24.54 -36.63
CA THR A 16 -1.45 23.25 -36.75
C THR A 16 -0.67 22.13 -36.04
N GLN A 17 0.65 22.08 -36.20
CA GLN A 17 1.48 21.08 -35.52
C GLN A 17 1.42 21.20 -33.99
N LEU A 18 1.45 22.42 -33.45
CA LEU A 18 1.33 22.68 -32.01
C LEU A 18 -0.03 22.24 -31.45
N ILE A 19 -1.12 22.44 -32.19
CA ILE A 19 -2.47 22.01 -31.79
C ILE A 19 -2.58 20.48 -31.84
N THR A 20 -2.05 19.83 -32.88
CA THR A 20 -2.07 18.35 -32.97
C THR A 20 -1.22 17.68 -31.90
N ALA A 21 -0.12 18.29 -31.46
CA ALA A 21 0.71 17.77 -30.38
C ALA A 21 0.02 17.85 -29.01
N GLN A 22 -0.80 18.88 -28.77
CA GLN A 22 -1.59 19.02 -27.54
C GLN A 22 -2.76 18.03 -27.47
N ASN A 23 -3.32 17.64 -28.61
CA ASN A 23 -4.44 16.71 -28.70
C ASN A 23 -4.03 15.27 -29.05
N ALA A 24 -2.75 14.92 -28.84
CA ALA A 24 -2.31 13.55 -29.02
C ALA A 24 -3.15 12.60 -28.14
N PRO A 25 -3.75 11.54 -28.70
CA PRO A 25 -4.48 10.57 -27.89
C PRO A 25 -3.52 9.98 -26.88
N ALA A 26 -3.90 10.04 -25.60
CA ALA A 26 -3.11 9.42 -24.54
C ALA A 26 -2.87 7.96 -24.90
N LEU A 27 -1.61 7.53 -24.88
CA LEU A 27 -1.26 6.13 -25.09
C LEU A 27 -2.14 5.27 -24.17
N PRO A 28 -2.64 4.11 -24.64
CA PRO A 28 -3.39 3.20 -23.80
C PRO A 28 -2.55 2.91 -22.56
N ARG A 29 -2.98 3.37 -21.39
CA ARG A 29 -2.31 3.01 -20.15
C ARG A 29 -2.34 1.48 -20.07
N PRO A 30 -1.19 0.81 -19.90
CA PRO A 30 -1.19 -0.62 -19.68
C PRO A 30 -2.18 -0.94 -18.56
N CYS A 31 -3.19 -1.76 -18.87
CA CYS A 31 -4.15 -2.18 -17.86
C CYS A 31 -3.42 -3.13 -16.93
N LEU A 32 -3.04 -2.65 -15.75
CA LEU A 32 -2.36 -3.46 -14.75
C LEU A 32 -3.26 -4.64 -14.36
N PRO A 33 -2.69 -5.83 -14.09
CA PRO A 33 -3.46 -6.96 -13.56
C PRO A 33 -4.23 -6.53 -12.31
N LYS A 34 -5.47 -6.99 -12.16
CA LYS A 34 -6.28 -6.70 -10.97
C LYS A 34 -5.65 -7.39 -9.76
N VAL A 35 -5.07 -6.62 -8.85
CA VAL A 35 -4.52 -7.09 -7.58
C VAL A 35 -5.61 -7.01 -6.51
N ALA A 36 -5.69 -8.02 -5.65
CA ALA A 36 -6.64 -8.01 -4.53
C ALA A 36 -6.27 -6.90 -3.53
N GLU A 37 -7.26 -6.13 -3.11
CA GLU A 37 -7.08 -5.09 -2.08
C GLU A 37 -6.99 -5.73 -0.68
N PRO A 38 -6.26 -5.09 0.26
CA PRO A 38 -6.21 -5.53 1.64
C PRO A 38 -7.60 -5.53 2.29
N ILE A 39 -7.81 -6.43 3.24
CA ILE A 39 -9.00 -6.41 4.09
C ILE A 39 -8.83 -5.30 5.14
N ALA A 40 -9.94 -4.66 5.49
CA ALA A 40 -10.00 -3.68 6.58
C ALA A 40 -9.47 -4.27 7.90
N PHE A 41 -8.43 -3.63 8.45
CA PHE A 41 -7.75 -4.01 9.68
C PHE A 41 -8.43 -3.42 10.91
N ASP A 42 -8.64 -4.26 11.93
CA ASP A 42 -9.32 -3.89 13.17
C ASP A 42 -8.38 -3.73 14.39
N GLY A 43 -7.10 -4.03 14.22
CA GLY A 43 -6.10 -3.97 15.29
C GLY A 43 -5.83 -5.31 15.99
N LYS A 44 -6.35 -6.43 15.49
CA LYS A 44 -6.04 -7.76 16.05
C LYS A 44 -4.62 -8.20 15.73
N MET A 45 -3.95 -8.72 16.75
CA MET A 45 -2.59 -9.25 16.67
C MET A 45 -2.42 -10.33 15.60
N ASP A 46 -3.36 -11.28 15.54
CA ASP A 46 -3.30 -12.40 14.59
C ASP A 46 -3.36 -11.95 13.12
N ASP A 47 -3.90 -10.76 12.85
CA ASP A 47 -4.10 -10.22 11.51
C ASP A 47 -2.97 -9.28 11.05
N VAL A 48 -2.05 -8.89 11.93
CA VAL A 48 -0.99 -7.89 11.65
C VAL A 48 -0.11 -8.31 10.47
N GLU A 49 0.44 -9.52 10.51
CA GLU A 49 1.35 -10.02 9.47
C GLU A 49 0.64 -10.16 8.12
N SER A 50 -0.58 -10.68 8.13
CA SER A 50 -1.43 -10.83 6.94
C SER A 50 -1.79 -9.48 6.34
N PHE A 51 -2.09 -8.49 7.17
CA PHE A 51 -2.41 -7.13 6.76
C PHE A 51 -1.20 -6.44 6.10
N ILE A 52 -0.04 -6.43 6.77
CA ILE A 52 1.19 -5.81 6.24
C ILE A 52 1.61 -6.47 4.93
N THR A 53 1.53 -7.80 4.85
CA THR A 53 1.86 -8.56 3.63
C THR A 53 0.94 -8.18 2.47
N SER A 54 -0.37 -8.06 2.73
CA SER A 54 -1.35 -7.67 1.70
C SER A 54 -1.11 -6.25 1.19
N CYS A 55 -0.83 -5.31 2.09
CA CYS A 55 -0.49 -3.93 1.74
C CYS A 55 0.79 -3.86 0.90
N THR A 56 1.84 -4.57 1.33
CA THR A 56 3.14 -4.62 0.64
C THR A 56 2.98 -5.19 -0.77
N LEU A 57 2.23 -6.29 -0.91
CA LEU A 57 1.95 -6.91 -2.21
C LEU A 57 1.25 -5.94 -3.16
N TYR A 58 0.23 -5.23 -2.66
CA TYR A 58 -0.55 -4.30 -3.47
C TYR A 58 0.29 -3.10 -3.95
N ILE A 59 1.02 -2.46 -3.03
CA ILE A 59 1.89 -1.32 -3.35
C ILE A 59 2.96 -1.72 -4.36
N ASN A 60 3.60 -2.87 -4.16
CA ASN A 60 4.64 -3.35 -5.08
C ASN A 60 4.08 -3.68 -6.47
N ALA A 61 2.91 -4.30 -6.54
CA ALA A 61 2.28 -4.64 -7.81
C ALA A 61 1.75 -3.41 -8.56
N ARG A 62 1.49 -2.29 -7.87
CA ARG A 62 1.04 -1.03 -8.44
C ARG A 62 2.01 0.12 -8.18
N ALA A 63 3.32 -0.14 -8.17
CA ALA A 63 4.34 0.83 -7.79
C ALA A 63 4.27 2.16 -8.57
N SER A 64 3.83 2.14 -9.83
CA SER A 64 3.62 3.35 -10.65
C SER A 64 2.54 4.29 -10.12
N GLU A 65 1.64 3.81 -9.27
CA GLU A 65 0.56 4.60 -8.65
C GLU A 65 0.96 5.17 -7.29
N PHE A 66 2.08 4.70 -6.72
CA PHE A 66 2.59 5.09 -5.40
C PHE A 66 3.94 5.81 -5.53
N GLY A 67 3.90 7.02 -6.10
CA GLY A 67 5.10 7.81 -6.38
C GLY A 67 5.78 8.39 -5.14
N ASP A 68 5.02 8.67 -4.08
CA ASP A 68 5.47 9.29 -2.85
C ASP A 68 5.17 8.43 -1.61
N GLN A 69 5.97 8.62 -0.56
CA GLN A 69 5.84 7.86 0.69
C GLN A 69 4.60 8.25 1.49
N GLU A 70 4.23 9.52 1.48
CA GLU A 70 3.03 10.02 2.17
C GLU A 70 1.77 9.33 1.64
N THR A 71 1.62 9.20 0.31
CA THR A 71 0.51 8.49 -0.33
C THR A 71 0.49 7.01 0.07
N LYS A 72 1.64 6.35 0.17
CA LYS A 72 1.71 4.96 0.68
C LYS A 72 1.21 4.88 2.12
N ILE A 73 1.69 5.77 2.99
CA ILE A 73 1.31 5.83 4.41
C ILE A 73 -0.20 6.06 4.55
N LEU A 74 -0.73 7.10 3.90
CA LEU A 74 -2.16 7.44 3.93
C LEU A 74 -3.02 6.31 3.35
N TRP A 75 -2.56 5.67 2.28
CA TRP A 75 -3.26 4.54 1.68
C TRP A 75 -3.30 3.33 2.62
N VAL A 76 -2.18 2.94 3.25
CA VAL A 76 -2.18 1.85 4.25
C VAL A 76 -3.08 2.23 5.43
N MET A 77 -2.96 3.45 5.94
CA MET A 77 -3.81 3.96 7.01
C MET A 77 -5.28 3.89 6.64
N SER A 78 -5.66 4.07 5.36
CA SER A 78 -7.04 3.99 4.86
C SER A 78 -7.73 2.63 5.07
N TYR A 79 -6.98 1.56 5.33
CA TYR A 79 -7.50 0.24 5.68
C TYR A 79 -7.61 -0.04 7.18
N CYS A 80 -6.94 0.74 8.04
CA CYS A 80 -7.10 0.72 9.50
C CYS A 80 -8.44 1.33 10.00
N ASN A 81 -9.60 0.88 9.50
CA ASN A 81 -10.90 1.58 9.68
C ASN A 81 -11.85 0.90 10.68
N LYS A 82 -11.41 -0.18 11.33
CA LYS A 82 -12.20 -0.92 12.33
C LYS A 82 -11.48 -0.96 13.68
N GLY A 83 -12.24 -1.29 14.72
CA GLY A 83 -11.71 -1.59 16.05
C GLY A 83 -10.73 -0.55 16.59
N MET A 84 -9.68 -1.02 17.24
CA MET A 84 -8.63 -0.18 17.85
C MET A 84 -7.78 0.51 16.78
N ALA A 85 -7.61 -0.11 15.62
CA ALA A 85 -6.86 0.46 14.51
C ALA A 85 -7.51 1.75 13.97
N ARG A 86 -8.85 1.86 14.01
CA ARG A 86 -9.57 3.07 13.63
C ARG A 86 -9.22 4.27 14.51
N ASP A 87 -9.20 4.06 15.83
CA ASP A 87 -8.96 5.16 16.76
C ASP A 87 -7.50 5.59 16.75
N TRP A 88 -6.58 4.64 16.60
CA TRP A 88 -5.17 4.94 16.34
C TRP A 88 -4.98 5.73 15.03
N ARG A 89 -5.61 5.29 13.92
CA ARG A 89 -5.54 5.99 12.64
C ARG A 89 -5.98 7.46 12.74
N LYS A 90 -7.04 7.77 13.49
CA LYS A 90 -7.48 9.17 13.65
C LYS A 90 -6.38 10.05 14.25
N ILE A 91 -5.65 9.52 15.24
CA ILE A 91 -4.55 10.24 15.89
C ILE A 91 -3.40 10.42 14.91
N GLU A 92 -3.01 9.36 14.19
CA GLU A 92 -1.89 9.44 13.26
C GLU A 92 -2.17 10.33 12.05
N VAL A 93 -3.36 10.25 11.46
CA VAL A 93 -3.76 11.15 10.36
C VAL A 93 -3.79 12.60 10.83
N GLN A 94 -4.19 12.86 12.09
CA GLN A 94 -4.12 14.20 12.66
C GLN A 94 -2.67 14.70 12.73
N LYS A 95 -1.73 13.86 13.17
CA LYS A 95 -0.30 14.23 13.18
C LYS A 95 0.24 14.53 11.78
N VAL A 96 -0.18 13.76 10.76
CA VAL A 96 0.19 14.02 9.36
C VAL A 96 -0.34 15.39 8.92
N ASN A 97 -1.62 15.69 9.20
CA ASN A 97 -2.22 16.99 8.86
C ASN A 97 -1.55 18.16 9.59
N ASP A 98 -1.10 17.95 10.82
CA ASP A 98 -0.43 18.95 11.63
C ASP A 98 1.07 19.09 11.30
N GLY A 99 1.60 18.25 10.40
CA GLY A 99 3.02 18.21 10.06
C GLY A 99 3.94 17.73 11.20
N THR A 100 3.38 16.99 12.15
CA THR A 100 4.08 16.46 13.35
C THR A 100 4.28 14.95 13.30
N SER A 101 3.91 14.30 12.17
CA SER A 101 4.12 12.87 12.01
C SER A 101 5.61 12.57 11.87
N GLU A 102 6.06 11.56 12.61
CA GLU A 102 7.43 11.02 12.53
C GLU A 102 7.56 9.93 11.44
N LEU A 103 6.45 9.59 10.78
CA LEU A 103 6.39 8.57 9.74
C LEU A 103 6.72 9.18 8.38
N GLU A 104 7.97 9.05 7.96
CA GLU A 104 8.46 9.49 6.66
C GLU A 104 8.44 8.36 5.61
N LEU A 105 8.55 7.11 6.08
CA LEU A 105 8.64 5.91 5.26
C LEU A 105 7.51 4.93 5.60
N VAL A 106 6.97 4.23 4.59
CA VAL A 106 5.93 3.21 4.82
C VAL A 106 6.45 2.06 5.69
N GLU A 107 7.75 1.78 5.67
CA GLU A 107 8.40 0.79 6.52
C GLU A 107 8.31 1.16 8.00
N GLN A 108 8.46 2.45 8.35
CA GLN A 108 8.29 2.92 9.73
C GLN A 108 6.83 2.73 10.20
N LEU A 109 5.87 2.92 9.30
CA LEU A 109 4.46 2.62 9.60
C LEU A 109 4.26 1.12 9.89
N TYR A 110 4.91 0.23 9.14
CA TYR A 110 4.83 -1.21 9.41
C TYR A 110 5.44 -1.60 10.75
N ASP A 111 6.56 -0.98 11.11
CA ASP A 111 7.19 -1.19 12.42
C ASP A 111 6.28 -0.69 13.56
N GLU A 112 5.67 0.48 13.41
CA GLU A 112 4.71 1.01 14.38
C GLU A 112 3.47 0.11 14.51
N ILE A 113 2.94 -0.41 13.39
CA ILE A 113 1.82 -1.39 13.43
C ILE A 113 2.24 -2.64 14.19
N CYS A 114 3.45 -3.17 13.95
CA CYS A 114 3.99 -4.32 14.66
C CYS A 114 4.16 -4.04 16.15
N GLN A 115 4.69 -2.87 16.51
CA GLN A 115 4.89 -2.48 17.90
C GLN A 115 3.56 -2.29 18.64
N ARG A 116 2.56 -1.73 17.95
CA ARG A 116 1.29 -1.34 18.56
C ARG A 116 0.29 -2.47 18.67
N PHE A 117 0.20 -3.31 17.63
CA PHE A 117 -0.81 -4.37 17.50
C PHE A 117 -0.21 -5.76 17.40
N GLY A 118 1.07 -5.87 17.06
CA GLY A 118 1.75 -7.15 16.87
C GLY A 118 2.22 -7.78 18.19
N ASP A 119 2.86 -8.92 18.03
CA ASP A 119 3.46 -9.67 19.12
C ASP A 119 4.86 -9.12 19.43
N THR A 120 4.98 -8.39 20.55
CA THR A 120 6.22 -7.71 20.95
C THR A 120 7.36 -8.68 21.26
N ASP A 121 7.06 -9.95 21.57
CA ASP A 121 8.05 -11.02 21.74
C ASP A 121 7.61 -12.30 21.01
N ARG A 122 7.63 -12.21 19.67
CA ARG A 122 7.28 -13.31 18.78
C ARG A 122 8.06 -14.60 19.08
N MET A 123 9.30 -14.49 19.58
CA MET A 123 10.11 -15.65 19.93
C MET A 123 9.62 -16.30 21.22
N ALA A 124 9.41 -15.53 22.29
CA ALA A 124 8.85 -16.07 23.53
C ALA A 124 7.46 -16.65 23.32
N THR A 125 6.61 -16.01 22.53
CA THR A 125 5.28 -16.51 22.19
C THR A 125 5.37 -17.82 21.40
N LYS A 126 6.26 -17.94 20.40
CA LYS A 126 6.50 -19.20 19.68
C LYS A 126 7.03 -20.29 20.61
N ILE A 127 7.97 -19.98 21.50
CA ILE A 127 8.49 -20.94 22.48
C ILE A 127 7.39 -21.40 23.44
N LEU A 128 6.57 -20.48 23.93
CA LEU A 128 5.45 -20.81 24.81
C LEU A 128 4.42 -21.68 24.08
N LYS A 129 4.09 -21.36 22.82
CA LYS A 129 3.22 -22.16 21.96
C LYS A 129 3.78 -23.58 21.80
N LEU A 130 5.06 -23.75 21.50
CA LEU A 130 5.70 -25.05 21.40
C LEU A 130 5.69 -25.83 22.72
N ARG A 131 5.97 -25.16 23.85
CA ARG A 131 5.95 -25.78 25.18
C ARG A 131 4.56 -26.23 25.63
N THR A 132 3.53 -25.53 25.19
CA THR A 132 2.13 -25.80 25.57
C THR A 132 1.39 -26.66 24.57
N MET A 133 1.95 -26.89 23.38
CA MET A 133 1.34 -27.69 22.33
C MET A 133 1.19 -29.15 22.78
N LYS A 134 -0.03 -29.69 22.60
CA LYS A 134 -0.37 -31.10 22.83
C LYS A 134 -1.26 -31.58 21.70
N GLN A 135 -1.10 -32.84 21.28
CA GLN A 135 -1.91 -33.42 20.21
C GLN A 135 -3.41 -33.43 20.56
N GLY A 136 -3.77 -33.83 21.79
CA GLY A 136 -5.18 -33.91 22.23
C GLY A 136 -5.99 -34.85 21.34
N ASN A 137 -7.13 -34.35 20.83
CA ASN A 137 -8.02 -35.09 19.92
C ASN A 137 -7.67 -34.87 18.43
N LYS A 138 -6.62 -34.11 18.11
CA LYS A 138 -6.21 -33.88 16.72
C LYS A 138 -5.59 -35.14 16.13
N THR A 139 -5.79 -35.35 14.84
CA THR A 139 -5.06 -36.36 14.10
C THR A 139 -3.56 -36.05 14.11
N ALA A 140 -2.72 -37.07 13.89
CA ALA A 140 -1.27 -36.87 13.81
C ALA A 140 -0.90 -35.83 12.74
N MET A 141 -1.62 -35.82 11.61
CA MET A 141 -1.36 -34.89 10.50
C MET A 141 -1.68 -33.44 10.88
N GLU A 142 -2.84 -33.18 11.50
CA GLU A 142 -3.19 -31.84 11.98
C GLU A 142 -2.21 -31.33 13.03
N HIS A 143 -1.75 -32.21 13.93
CA HIS A 143 -0.76 -31.85 14.94
C HIS A 143 0.61 -31.52 14.34
N VAL A 144 1.07 -32.30 13.35
CA VAL A 144 2.31 -32.01 12.61
C VAL A 144 2.21 -30.68 11.85
N GLN A 145 1.06 -30.41 11.23
CA GLN A 145 0.86 -29.14 10.53
C GLN A 145 0.92 -27.95 11.50
N ASP A 146 0.37 -28.06 12.70
CA ASP A 146 0.45 -26.99 13.70
C ASP A 146 1.86 -26.78 14.24
N PHE A 147 2.70 -27.81 14.27
CA PHE A 147 4.11 -27.71 14.63
C PHE A 147 4.94 -26.97 13.55
N GLN A 148 4.55 -27.09 12.29
CA GLN A 148 5.25 -26.49 11.15
C GLN A 148 4.90 -24.99 10.92
N LYS A 149 3.86 -24.47 11.60
CA LYS A 149 3.44 -23.06 11.55
C LYS A 149 4.15 -22.20 12.62
#